data_AF-A0A7J4SD79-F1
#
_entry.id   AF-A0A7J4SD79-F1
#
_cell.length_a   1.000
_cell.length_b   1.000
_cell.length_c   1.000
_cell.angle_alpha   90.00
_cell.angle_beta   90.00
_cell.angle_gamma   90.00
#
_symmetry.space_group_name_H-M   'P 1'
#
loop_
_entity.id
_entity.type
_entity.pdbx_description
1 polymer ?
#
loop_
_entity_poly.entity_id
_entity_poly.type
_entity_poly.pdbx_seq_one_letter_code
_entity_poly.pdbx_strand_id
1 'polypeptide(L)'
;MSKGKSEVGFRPGQGVPGVSESFVGEDAADCLVLGTEHGHSSASGIGVLLLADGGRYEGVLFGADTVAEGELVFTTGMTGFQESLTDPSFAGQVLTFTWPLLGNYGVIPGVFESSRVWPRGVVCRQAIETPDHRDAVGSVHDLLVAHGVPGIQGVDTRSITRRVREYGTLLCVFGPIEMEDALLARLNASKSPDLDDLVDEVSRDDAVILNPGATNDSGDRLPRLIAIDCGVKYNILRELCRRFEVIWVPADSSFEILVQDHQPDAFFCSNG
;
A
#
# COMPACT_ATOMS: atom_id res chain seq x y z
N MET A 1 28.01 16.87 7.62
CA MET A 1 27.70 16.61 6.20
C MET A 1 26.19 16.54 6.08
N SER A 2 25.57 17.61 5.60
CA SER A 2 24.12 17.75 5.43
C SER A 2 23.64 16.77 4.35
N LYS A 3 23.11 15.61 4.72
CA LYS A 3 22.31 14.82 3.78
C LYS A 3 21.03 15.61 3.52
N GLY A 4 20.73 15.79 2.23
CA GLY A 4 19.70 16.70 1.74
C GLY A 4 18.34 16.44 2.35
N LYS A 5 17.49 17.47 2.35
CA LYS A 5 16.04 17.31 2.51
C LYS A 5 15.61 16.09 1.70
N SER A 6 14.94 15.13 2.34
CA SER A 6 14.35 13.99 1.62
C SER A 6 13.56 14.56 0.45
N GLU A 7 13.97 14.24 -0.78
CA GLU A 7 13.18 14.62 -1.95
C GLU A 7 11.82 13.91 -1.81
N VAL A 8 10.77 14.72 -1.74
CA VAL A 8 9.37 14.28 -1.69
C VAL A 8 9.00 13.70 -3.05
N GLY A 9 8.17 12.65 -3.05
CA GLY A 9 7.58 12.06 -4.24
C GLY A 9 8.32 10.89 -4.87
N PHE A 10 7.64 10.27 -5.81
CA PHE A 10 8.06 9.10 -6.57
C PHE A 10 8.61 9.51 -7.94
N ARG A 11 9.89 9.23 -8.20
CA ARG A 11 10.59 9.63 -9.43
C ARG A 11 11.31 8.45 -10.11
N PRO A 12 10.59 7.55 -10.80
CA PRO A 12 11.17 6.32 -11.33
C PRO A 12 12.17 6.54 -12.48
N GLY A 13 12.08 7.66 -13.20
CA GLY A 13 12.99 8.03 -14.29
C GLY A 13 14.22 8.82 -13.86
N GLN A 14 14.32 9.21 -12.59
CA GLN A 14 15.43 10.05 -12.12
C GLN A 14 16.77 9.32 -12.24
N GLY A 15 17.73 9.96 -12.92
CA GLY A 15 19.06 9.41 -13.13
C GLY A 15 19.18 8.45 -14.32
N VAL A 16 18.10 8.20 -15.06
CA VAL A 16 18.16 7.46 -16.33
C VAL A 16 18.79 8.38 -17.42
N PRO A 17 19.79 7.91 -18.20
CA PRO A 17 20.38 8.70 -19.28
C PRO A 17 19.32 9.21 -20.26
N GLY A 18 19.51 10.42 -20.79
CA GLY A 18 18.58 11.05 -21.74
C GLY A 18 17.34 11.70 -21.13
N VAL A 19 17.02 11.40 -19.86
CA VAL A 19 15.84 11.96 -19.18
C VAL A 19 16.18 13.31 -18.56
N SER A 20 15.63 14.39 -19.13
CA SER A 20 15.77 15.75 -18.56
C SER A 20 14.66 16.09 -17.55
N GLU A 21 13.46 15.55 -17.74
CA GLU A 21 12.29 15.76 -16.89
C GLU A 21 11.66 14.39 -16.58
N SER A 22 11.94 13.86 -15.39
CA SER A 22 11.30 12.64 -14.91
C SER A 22 9.89 12.95 -14.44
N PHE A 23 8.97 11.99 -14.62
CA PHE A 23 7.71 11.99 -13.89
C PHE A 23 7.94 12.12 -12.38
N VAL A 24 7.05 12.85 -11.72
CA VAL A 24 7.01 13.03 -10.27
C VAL A 24 5.59 12.67 -9.81
N GLY A 25 5.47 11.53 -9.13
CA GLY A 25 4.24 11.11 -8.45
C GLY A 25 4.32 11.32 -6.95
N GLU A 26 3.22 11.01 -6.26
CA GLU A 26 3.17 11.03 -4.79
C GLU A 26 3.74 9.73 -4.20
N ASP A 27 4.41 9.84 -3.06
CA ASP A 27 4.85 8.74 -2.22
C ASP A 27 4.06 8.75 -0.90
N ALA A 28 3.72 7.58 -0.36
CA ALA A 28 2.85 7.50 0.80
C ALA A 28 3.39 8.17 2.07
N ALA A 29 4.70 8.46 2.17
CA ALA A 29 5.25 9.24 3.26
C ALA A 29 5.28 10.76 3.03
N ASP A 30 4.95 11.24 1.83
CA ASP A 30 5.01 12.67 1.51
C ASP A 30 4.19 13.50 2.48
N CYS A 31 3.04 12.97 2.91
CA CYS A 31 2.15 13.61 3.87
C CYS A 31 2.80 13.79 5.26
N LEU A 32 3.62 12.84 5.71
CA LEU A 32 4.39 12.94 6.96
C LEU A 32 5.59 13.87 6.81
N VAL A 33 6.27 13.87 5.66
CA VAL A 33 7.43 14.74 5.40
C VAL A 33 7.01 16.20 5.29
N LEU A 34 5.88 16.48 4.64
CA LEU A 34 5.35 17.81 4.44
C LEU A 34 4.62 18.36 5.68
N GLY A 35 4.29 17.48 6.65
CA GLY A 35 3.53 17.83 7.84
C GLY A 35 2.13 18.30 7.50
N THR A 36 1.50 17.70 6.49
CA THR A 36 0.11 18.02 6.12
C THR A 36 -0.83 17.68 7.28
N GLU A 37 -1.79 18.54 7.59
CA GLU A 37 -2.84 18.17 8.54
C GLU A 37 -3.73 17.09 7.92
N HIS A 38 -3.88 15.98 8.62
CA HIS A 38 -4.72 14.87 8.18
C HIS A 38 -6.07 14.99 8.88
N GLY A 39 -7.16 14.94 8.11
CA GLY A 39 -8.54 15.08 8.62
C GLY A 39 -9.04 13.88 9.46
N HIS A 40 -8.14 12.98 9.87
CA HIS A 40 -8.45 11.74 10.56
C HIS A 40 -8.13 11.85 12.04
N SER A 41 -9.04 11.38 12.88
CA SER A 41 -8.80 11.26 14.32
C SER A 41 -8.01 9.99 14.61
N SER A 42 -7.26 10.00 15.72
CA SER A 42 -6.48 8.85 16.18
C SER A 42 -7.36 7.91 17.02
N ALA A 43 -7.34 6.62 16.70
CA ALA A 43 -8.04 5.61 17.48
C ALA A 43 -7.36 5.39 18.84
N SER A 44 -8.16 5.15 19.86
CA SER A 44 -7.67 4.80 21.20
C SER A 44 -8.65 3.87 21.91
N GLY A 45 -8.18 3.19 22.95
CA GLY A 45 -9.02 2.31 23.76
C GLY A 45 -9.07 0.86 23.29
N ILE A 46 -9.99 0.10 23.87
CA ILE A 46 -10.11 -1.34 23.64
C ILE A 46 -10.86 -1.61 22.34
N GLY A 47 -10.27 -2.46 21.51
CA GLY A 47 -10.86 -2.90 20.25
C GLY A 47 -11.23 -4.38 20.28
N VAL A 48 -12.14 -4.76 19.40
CA VAL A 48 -12.48 -6.17 19.13
C VAL A 48 -12.38 -6.46 17.64
N LEU A 49 -11.70 -7.55 17.30
CA LEU A 49 -11.66 -8.15 15.97
C LEU A 49 -12.57 -9.38 15.96
N LEU A 50 -13.55 -9.36 15.05
CA LEU A 50 -14.53 -10.42 14.84
C LEU A 50 -14.28 -11.07 13.48
N LEU A 51 -14.32 -12.41 13.45
CA LEU A 51 -14.12 -13.22 12.26
C LEU A 51 -15.41 -13.96 11.90
N ALA A 52 -15.62 -14.19 10.60
CA ALA A 52 -16.80 -14.91 10.10
C ALA A 52 -16.93 -16.36 10.62
N ASP A 53 -15.82 -16.97 11.07
CA ASP A 53 -15.81 -18.30 11.70
C ASP A 53 -16.21 -18.28 13.19
N GLY A 54 -16.59 -17.11 13.72
CA GLY A 54 -16.89 -16.89 15.13
C GLY A 54 -15.66 -16.58 15.99
N GLY A 55 -14.48 -16.42 15.39
CA GLY A 55 -13.29 -15.93 16.09
C GLY A 55 -13.51 -14.52 16.67
N ARG A 56 -13.07 -14.33 17.92
CA ARG A 56 -13.16 -13.05 18.63
C ARG A 56 -11.84 -12.78 19.33
N TYR A 57 -11.24 -11.62 19.05
CA TYR A 57 -9.94 -11.22 19.57
C TYR A 57 -10.01 -9.79 20.11
N GLU A 58 -9.73 -9.63 21.40
CA GLU A 58 -9.61 -8.30 22.02
C GLU A 58 -8.19 -7.76 21.85
N GLY A 59 -8.10 -6.45 21.69
CA GLY A 59 -6.85 -5.74 21.51
C GLY A 59 -6.97 -4.27 21.88
N VAL A 60 -5.97 -3.48 21.48
CA VAL A 60 -5.95 -2.03 21.63
C VAL A 60 -5.92 -1.41 20.24
N LEU A 61 -6.77 -0.42 20.00
CA LEU A 61 -6.83 0.27 18.72
C LEU A 61 -5.67 1.27 18.57
N PHE A 62 -5.19 1.42 17.33
CA PHE A 62 -4.21 2.42 16.92
C PHE A 62 -4.48 2.81 15.45
N GLY A 63 -3.78 3.81 14.90
CA GLY A 63 -4.09 4.31 13.56
C GLY A 63 -5.33 5.20 13.57
N ALA A 64 -6.04 5.26 12.46
CA ALA A 64 -7.23 6.10 12.32
C ALA A 64 -8.44 5.57 13.12
N ASP A 65 -9.25 6.48 13.65
CA ASP A 65 -10.51 6.22 14.36
C ASP A 65 -11.64 5.88 13.38
N THR A 66 -11.53 4.70 12.78
CA THR A 66 -12.50 4.15 11.83
C THR A 66 -12.70 2.64 12.07
N VAL A 67 -13.78 2.09 11.50
CA VAL A 67 -14.03 0.65 11.52
C VAL A 67 -13.42 0.01 10.28
N ALA A 68 -12.64 -1.04 10.49
CA ALA A 68 -12.07 -1.83 9.41
C ALA A 68 -12.99 -3.01 9.08
N GLU A 69 -13.11 -3.32 7.79
CA GLU A 69 -13.85 -4.48 7.28
C GLU A 69 -13.16 -4.97 6.01
N GLY A 70 -13.00 -6.29 5.88
CA GLY A 70 -12.43 -6.87 4.67
C GLY A 70 -12.05 -8.33 4.85
N GLU A 71 -11.40 -8.86 3.84
CA GLU A 71 -10.83 -10.20 3.86
C GLU A 71 -9.56 -10.23 4.70
N LEU A 72 -9.52 -11.07 5.73
CA LEU A 72 -8.38 -11.22 6.62
C LEU A 72 -7.31 -12.11 5.99
N VAL A 73 -6.17 -11.50 5.69
CA VAL A 73 -4.98 -12.16 5.18
C VAL A 73 -3.81 -12.02 6.15
N PHE A 74 -2.74 -12.77 5.94
CA PHE A 74 -1.53 -12.64 6.75
C PHE A 74 -0.26 -12.61 5.90
N THR A 75 0.74 -11.88 6.38
CA THR A 75 2.09 -11.87 5.80
C THR A 75 3.14 -12.42 6.76
N THR A 76 4.03 -13.25 6.23
CA THR A 76 5.18 -13.81 6.96
C THR A 76 6.45 -12.97 6.84
N GLY A 77 6.37 -11.80 6.20
CA GLY A 77 7.47 -10.84 6.17
C GLY A 77 7.85 -10.38 7.58
N MET A 78 9.13 -10.51 7.93
CA MET A 78 9.68 -10.00 9.21
C MET A 78 10.15 -8.54 9.11
N THR A 79 10.30 -8.05 7.88
CA THR A 79 10.72 -6.70 7.52
C THR A 79 9.87 -6.24 6.34
N GLY A 80 9.96 -4.95 6.00
CA GLY A 80 9.28 -4.42 4.82
C GLY A 80 7.79 -4.16 5.06
N PHE A 81 7.44 -3.66 6.25
CA PHE A 81 6.03 -3.40 6.58
C PHE A 81 5.48 -2.23 5.76
N GLN A 82 6.28 -1.22 5.45
CA GLN A 82 5.84 -0.08 4.62
C GLN A 82 5.53 -0.53 3.20
N GLU A 83 6.41 -1.35 2.63
CA GLU A 83 6.27 -1.96 1.32
C GLU A 83 5.03 -2.84 1.27
N SER A 84 4.75 -3.58 2.35
CA SER A 84 3.53 -4.40 2.46
C SER A 84 2.27 -3.54 2.61
N LEU A 85 2.31 -2.47 3.41
CA LEU A 85 1.17 -1.58 3.60
C LEU A 85 0.83 -0.77 2.35
N THR A 86 1.79 -0.57 1.46
CA THR A 86 1.62 0.24 0.23
C THR A 86 1.68 -0.60 -1.04
N ASP A 87 1.53 -1.91 -0.91
CA ASP A 87 1.30 -2.79 -2.05
C ASP A 87 -0.20 -2.76 -2.43
N PRO A 88 -0.56 -2.30 -3.65
CA PRO A 88 -1.95 -2.23 -4.09
C PRO A 88 -2.68 -3.57 -4.07
N SER A 89 -1.94 -4.68 -4.10
CA SER A 89 -2.53 -6.03 -4.08
C SER A 89 -3.23 -6.38 -2.76
N PHE A 90 -3.09 -5.55 -1.71
CA PHE A 90 -3.85 -5.69 -0.46
C PHE A 90 -5.10 -4.79 -0.40
N ALA A 91 -5.48 -4.14 -1.50
CA ALA A 91 -6.75 -3.45 -1.61
C ALA A 91 -7.90 -4.40 -1.24
N GLY A 92 -8.88 -3.92 -0.47
CA GLY A 92 -9.98 -4.77 -0.02
C GLY A 92 -9.69 -5.63 1.22
N GLN A 93 -8.43 -5.77 1.62
CA GLN A 93 -8.00 -6.75 2.62
C GLN A 93 -7.63 -6.11 3.96
N VAL A 94 -7.72 -6.89 5.03
CA VAL A 94 -7.18 -6.56 6.35
C VAL A 94 -5.92 -7.38 6.57
N LEU A 95 -4.79 -6.70 6.75
CA LEU A 95 -3.47 -7.33 6.74
C LEU A 95 -3.00 -7.67 8.16
N THR A 96 -2.79 -8.96 8.42
CA THR A 96 -2.20 -9.45 9.66
C THR A 96 -0.70 -9.66 9.54
N PHE A 97 0.08 -8.96 10.37
CA PHE A 97 1.52 -9.18 10.48
C PHE A 97 1.81 -10.33 11.46
N THR A 98 2.47 -11.37 10.97
CA THR A 98 2.89 -12.49 11.82
C THR A 98 4.11 -12.13 12.68
N TRP A 99 4.97 -11.23 12.20
CA TRP A 99 6.08 -10.71 12.98
C TRP A 99 5.54 -9.84 14.14
N PRO A 100 5.98 -10.08 15.39
CA PRO A 100 5.28 -9.51 16.54
C PRO A 100 5.50 -8.00 16.73
N LEU A 101 6.61 -7.45 16.24
CA LEU A 101 6.95 -6.04 16.43
C LEU A 101 6.79 -5.28 15.12
N LEU A 102 5.71 -4.51 14.98
CA LEU A 102 5.41 -3.72 13.80
C LEU A 102 5.88 -2.27 13.97
N GLY A 103 6.65 -1.75 13.01
CA GLY A 103 7.03 -0.32 13.01
C GLY A 103 8.34 0.02 13.72
N ASN A 104 9.21 -0.95 14.01
CA ASN A 104 10.46 -0.72 14.76
C ASN A 104 11.41 0.30 14.12
N TYR A 105 11.47 0.38 12.79
CA TYR A 105 12.27 1.37 12.06
C TYR A 105 11.48 2.62 11.62
N GLY A 106 10.21 2.73 12.01
CA GLY A 106 9.35 3.86 11.66
C GLY A 106 9.12 3.97 10.15
N VAL A 107 8.70 5.16 9.74
CA VAL A 107 8.40 5.49 8.35
C VAL A 107 9.62 6.12 7.68
N ILE A 108 10.09 5.53 6.59
CA ILE A 108 11.25 6.00 5.82
C ILE A 108 10.74 6.45 4.45
N PRO A 109 10.87 7.73 4.07
CA PRO A 109 10.41 8.22 2.76
C PRO A 109 11.11 7.53 1.57
N GLY A 110 10.39 7.36 0.46
CA GLY A 110 10.95 6.88 -0.81
C GLY A 110 11.15 5.36 -0.90
N VAL A 111 10.76 4.60 0.10
CA VAL A 111 10.78 3.11 0.07
C VAL A 111 9.40 2.50 -0.16
N PHE A 112 8.38 3.32 -0.40
CA PHE A 112 7.01 2.86 -0.60
C PHE A 112 6.81 2.27 -1.99
N GLU A 113 5.78 1.42 -2.08
CA GLU A 113 5.39 0.73 -3.31
C GLU A 113 4.19 1.38 -4.02
N SER A 114 3.62 2.44 -3.45
CA SER A 114 2.58 3.28 -4.09
C SER A 114 2.40 4.61 -3.34
N SER A 115 1.42 5.42 -3.75
CA SER A 115 1.09 6.72 -3.15
C SER A 115 0.29 6.63 -1.84
N ARG A 116 -0.28 5.48 -1.47
CA ARG A 116 -1.14 5.34 -0.29
C ARG A 116 -1.04 3.99 0.40
N VAL A 117 -1.61 3.90 1.61
CA VAL A 117 -1.83 2.62 2.30
C VAL A 117 -3.08 1.95 1.73
N TRP A 118 -2.97 0.69 1.30
CA TRP A 118 -4.04 -0.06 0.63
C TRP A 118 -4.86 -1.00 1.52
N PRO A 119 -4.27 -1.71 2.49
CA PRO A 119 -5.06 -2.53 3.41
C PRO A 119 -6.13 -1.68 4.10
N ARG A 120 -7.36 -2.20 4.16
CA ARG A 120 -8.49 -1.60 4.88
C ARG A 120 -8.30 -1.57 6.40
N GLY A 121 -7.33 -2.34 6.90
CA GLY A 121 -6.94 -2.33 8.32
C GLY A 121 -5.70 -3.17 8.58
N VAL A 122 -5.08 -2.92 9.73
CA VAL A 122 -3.84 -3.59 10.14
C VAL A 122 -4.00 -4.35 11.46
N VAL A 123 -3.56 -5.60 11.48
CA VAL A 123 -3.60 -6.45 12.67
C VAL A 123 -2.17 -6.85 13.05
N CYS A 124 -1.75 -6.57 14.28
CA CYS A 124 -0.42 -6.93 14.75
C CYS A 124 -0.40 -7.36 16.21
N ARG A 125 0.73 -7.91 16.66
CA ARG A 125 0.91 -8.25 18.07
C ARG A 125 1.26 -7.02 18.91
N GLN A 126 2.20 -6.21 18.45
CA GLN A 126 2.63 -4.98 19.11
C GLN A 126 3.07 -3.96 18.05
N ALA A 127 2.45 -2.79 18.06
CA ALA A 127 2.90 -1.63 17.30
C ALA A 127 3.96 -0.87 18.13
N ILE A 128 5.04 -0.45 17.47
CA ILE A 128 6.10 0.35 18.10
C ILE A 128 5.72 1.82 17.99
N GLU A 129 5.50 2.46 19.14
CA GLU A 129 5.14 3.88 19.24
C GLU A 129 6.35 4.79 18.98
N THR A 130 7.52 4.42 19.49
CA THR A 130 8.76 5.18 19.36
C THR A 130 9.76 4.42 18.49
N PRO A 131 9.73 4.60 17.16
CA PRO A 131 10.69 3.95 16.27
C PRO A 131 12.10 4.53 16.44
N ASP A 132 13.12 3.73 16.10
CA ASP A 132 14.52 4.16 16.10
C ASP A 132 15.19 3.84 14.76
N HIS A 133 15.21 4.84 13.89
CA HIS A 133 15.97 4.81 12.65
C HIS A 133 16.35 6.23 12.25
N ARG A 134 17.58 6.43 11.75
CA ARG A 134 18.13 7.75 11.42
C ARG A 134 17.33 8.52 10.35
N ASP A 135 16.62 7.78 9.50
CA ASP A 135 15.85 8.30 8.36
C ASP A 135 14.33 8.23 8.64
N ALA A 136 13.91 7.92 9.88
CA ALA A 136 12.49 7.85 10.24
C ALA A 136 11.86 9.24 10.34
N VAL A 137 10.68 9.41 9.72
CA VAL A 137 9.88 10.66 9.76
C VAL A 137 8.58 10.53 10.56
N GLY A 138 8.26 9.33 11.03
CA GLY A 138 7.06 9.05 11.82
C GLY A 138 6.98 7.60 12.25
N SER A 139 5.98 7.27 13.05
CA SER A 139 5.64 5.91 13.47
C SER A 139 4.67 5.24 12.48
N VAL A 140 4.45 3.93 12.65
CA VAL A 140 3.37 3.24 11.90
C VAL A 140 1.99 3.81 12.26
N HIS A 141 1.81 4.29 13.50
CA HIS A 141 0.58 4.95 13.91
C HIS A 141 0.32 6.21 13.09
N ASP A 142 1.35 7.06 12.94
CA ASP A 142 1.24 8.32 12.20
C ASP A 142 0.90 8.07 10.72
N LEU A 143 1.52 7.06 10.10
CA LEU A 143 1.21 6.65 8.72
C LEU A 143 -0.25 6.21 8.59
N LEU A 144 -0.72 5.36 9.49
CA LEU A 144 -2.08 4.84 9.43
C LEU A 144 -3.13 5.94 9.67
N VAL A 145 -2.89 6.86 10.61
CA VAL A 145 -3.74 8.05 10.81
C VAL A 145 -3.74 8.91 9.55
N ALA A 146 -2.58 9.16 8.96
CA ALA A 146 -2.45 10.01 7.77
C ALA A 146 -3.25 9.50 6.57
N HIS A 147 -3.37 8.17 6.43
CA HIS A 147 -4.11 7.51 5.35
C HIS A 147 -5.51 7.05 5.75
N GLY A 148 -5.99 7.37 6.96
CA GLY A 148 -7.35 7.00 7.40
C GLY A 148 -7.54 5.50 7.65
N VAL A 149 -6.46 4.75 7.87
CA VAL A 149 -6.47 3.29 8.05
C VAL A 149 -6.44 2.94 9.54
N PRO A 150 -7.36 2.09 10.03
CA PRO A 150 -7.37 1.67 11.43
C PRO A 150 -6.42 0.49 11.66
N GLY A 151 -6.01 0.32 12.92
CA GLY A 151 -5.16 -0.79 13.36
C GLY A 151 -5.61 -1.36 14.71
N ILE A 152 -5.35 -2.65 14.93
CA ILE A 152 -5.55 -3.32 16.21
C ILE A 152 -4.29 -4.11 16.61
N GLN A 153 -3.81 -3.86 17.83
CA GLN A 153 -2.65 -4.53 18.41
C GLN A 153 -3.02 -5.35 19.65
N GLY A 154 -2.10 -6.16 20.16
CA GLY A 154 -2.30 -6.98 21.36
C GLY A 154 -3.03 -8.29 21.10
N VAL A 155 -3.45 -8.56 19.86
CA VAL A 155 -4.13 -9.80 19.49
C VAL A 155 -3.14 -10.97 19.36
N ASP A 156 -3.65 -12.20 19.42
CA ASP A 156 -2.86 -13.41 19.14
C ASP A 156 -2.79 -13.65 17.62
N THR A 157 -1.87 -12.95 16.95
CA THR A 157 -1.65 -13.07 15.50
C THR A 157 -1.30 -14.49 15.08
N ARG A 158 -0.71 -15.31 15.96
CA ARG A 158 -0.41 -16.72 15.68
C ARG A 158 -1.68 -17.56 15.62
N SER A 159 -2.60 -17.36 16.56
CA SER A 159 -3.92 -18.00 16.55
C SER A 159 -4.71 -17.62 15.28
N ILE A 160 -4.73 -16.32 14.94
CA ILE A 160 -5.36 -15.81 13.72
C ILE A 160 -4.76 -16.48 12.47
N THR A 161 -3.43 -16.47 12.35
CA THR A 161 -2.73 -17.06 11.20
C THR A 161 -3.05 -18.54 11.01
N ARG A 162 -3.17 -19.30 12.12
CA ARG A 162 -3.56 -20.71 12.05
C ARG A 162 -4.98 -20.89 11.51
N ARG A 163 -5.93 -20.05 11.95
CA ARG A 163 -7.31 -20.08 11.44
C ARG A 163 -7.37 -19.78 9.95
N VAL A 164 -6.76 -18.69 9.50
CA VAL A 164 -6.74 -18.32 8.08
C VAL A 164 -6.08 -19.42 7.24
N ARG A 165 -5.04 -20.08 7.76
CA ARG A 165 -4.44 -21.24 7.07
C ARG A 165 -5.35 -22.48 7.02
N GLU A 166 -6.21 -22.69 8.00
CA GLU A 166 -7.11 -23.85 8.09
C GLU A 166 -8.39 -23.66 7.27
N TYR A 167 -8.99 -22.46 7.30
CA TYR A 167 -10.27 -22.16 6.66
C TYR A 167 -10.15 -21.45 5.30
N GLY A 168 -8.95 -21.03 4.92
CA GLY A 168 -8.76 -20.06 3.85
C GLY A 168 -8.98 -18.63 4.36
N THR A 169 -9.17 -17.70 3.44
CA THR A 169 -9.42 -16.31 3.78
C THR A 169 -10.76 -16.16 4.50
N LEU A 170 -10.77 -15.33 5.55
CA LEU A 170 -11.93 -15.13 6.42
C LEU A 170 -12.35 -13.67 6.36
N LEU A 171 -13.64 -13.40 6.18
CA LEU A 171 -14.14 -12.04 6.40
C LEU A 171 -13.94 -11.65 7.86
N CYS A 172 -13.54 -10.40 8.06
CA CYS A 172 -13.37 -9.84 9.38
C CYS A 172 -13.85 -8.39 9.44
N VAL A 173 -14.12 -7.97 10.68
CA VAL A 173 -14.39 -6.58 11.02
C VAL A 173 -13.72 -6.28 12.35
N PHE A 174 -13.16 -5.09 12.52
CA PHE A 174 -12.70 -4.63 13.83
C PHE A 174 -12.95 -3.15 14.08
N GLY A 175 -13.09 -2.81 15.36
CA GLY A 175 -13.33 -1.45 15.84
C GLY A 175 -13.49 -1.41 17.35
N PRO A 176 -13.99 -0.28 17.89
CA PRO A 176 -14.28 -0.11 19.32
C PRO A 176 -15.14 -1.23 19.90
N ILE A 177 -14.74 -1.76 21.06
CA ILE A 177 -15.43 -2.89 21.72
C ILE A 177 -16.88 -2.55 22.11
N GLU A 178 -17.17 -1.27 22.34
CA GLU A 178 -18.51 -0.77 22.67
C GLU A 178 -19.49 -0.92 21.50
N MET A 179 -18.99 -1.14 20.29
CA MET A 179 -19.79 -1.35 19.07
C MET A 179 -19.87 -2.81 18.64
N GLU A 180 -19.49 -3.77 19.49
CA GLU A 180 -19.39 -5.19 19.11
C GLU A 180 -20.65 -5.73 18.41
N ASP A 181 -21.85 -5.43 18.91
CA ASP A 181 -23.11 -5.87 18.28
C ASP A 181 -23.30 -5.29 16.87
N ALA A 182 -22.93 -4.02 16.66
CA ALA A 182 -23.01 -3.35 15.37
C ALA A 182 -21.95 -3.89 14.39
N LEU A 183 -20.74 -4.17 14.89
CA LEU A 183 -19.67 -4.81 14.11
C LEU A 183 -20.12 -6.21 13.67
N LEU A 184 -20.71 -7.00 14.56
CA LEU A 184 -21.21 -8.34 14.23
C LEU A 184 -22.33 -8.28 13.18
N ALA A 185 -23.26 -7.32 13.30
CA ALA A 185 -24.29 -7.11 12.28
C ALA A 185 -23.69 -6.74 10.92
N ARG A 186 -22.63 -5.91 10.92
CA ARG A 186 -21.90 -5.52 9.71
C ARG A 186 -21.22 -6.73 9.06
N LEU A 187 -20.49 -7.52 9.83
CA LEU A 187 -19.82 -8.76 9.37
C LEU A 187 -20.81 -9.76 8.74
N ASN A 188 -21.99 -9.91 9.32
CA ASN A 188 -23.02 -10.81 8.79
C ASN A 188 -23.65 -10.31 7.47
N ALA A 189 -23.57 -9.01 7.20
CA ALA A 189 -24.02 -8.39 5.96
C ALA A 189 -22.92 -8.28 4.91
N SER A 190 -21.64 -8.43 5.31
CA SER A 190 -20.47 -8.36 4.45
C SER A 190 -20.51 -9.40 3.32
N LYS A 191 -19.96 -9.02 2.17
CA LYS A 191 -19.71 -9.90 1.03
C LYS A 191 -18.21 -9.99 0.78
N SER A 192 -17.78 -11.05 0.09
CA SER A 192 -16.36 -11.16 -0.31
C SER A 192 -15.96 -10.00 -1.22
N PRO A 193 -14.78 -9.37 -0.99
CA PRO A 193 -14.21 -8.39 -1.92
C PRO A 193 -13.93 -8.96 -3.31
N ASP A 194 -13.84 -10.28 -3.49
CA ASP A 194 -13.67 -10.93 -4.81
C ASP A 194 -14.79 -10.60 -5.81
N LEU A 195 -15.89 -10.00 -5.34
CA LEU A 195 -17.02 -9.56 -6.16
C LEU A 195 -16.88 -8.12 -6.65
N ASP A 196 -15.92 -7.37 -6.12
CA ASP A 196 -15.64 -5.98 -6.48
C ASP A 196 -14.52 -5.91 -7.53
N ASP A 197 -14.62 -4.95 -8.45
CA ASP A 197 -13.53 -4.66 -9.39
C ASP A 197 -12.46 -3.83 -8.66
N LEU A 198 -11.57 -4.51 -7.93
CA LEU A 198 -10.49 -3.87 -7.20
C LEU A 198 -9.45 -3.25 -8.13
N VAL A 199 -9.36 -3.72 -9.38
CA VAL A 199 -8.43 -3.17 -10.39
C VAL A 199 -8.80 -1.73 -10.71
N ASP A 200 -10.10 -1.45 -10.90
CA ASP A 200 -10.59 -0.09 -11.12
C ASP A 200 -10.30 0.85 -9.94
N GLU A 201 -10.21 0.34 -8.69
CA GLU A 201 -9.87 1.14 -7.51
C GLU A 201 -8.37 1.48 -7.44
N VAL A 202 -7.51 0.54 -7.87
CA VAL A 202 -6.05 0.66 -7.74
C VAL A 202 -5.37 1.25 -8.96
N SER A 203 -6.04 1.19 -10.11
CA SER A 203 -5.52 1.72 -11.37
C SER A 203 -5.45 3.24 -11.34
N ARG A 204 -4.63 3.78 -12.23
CA ARG A 204 -4.52 5.21 -12.45
C ARG A 204 -5.59 5.73 -13.40
N ASP A 205 -5.84 7.02 -13.33
CA ASP A 205 -6.84 7.70 -14.18
C ASP A 205 -6.29 8.09 -15.56
N ASP A 206 -4.98 8.35 -15.68
CA ASP A 206 -4.38 8.94 -16.89
C ASP A 206 -3.06 8.27 -17.32
N ALA A 207 -2.86 8.23 -18.63
CA ALA A 207 -1.63 7.71 -19.23
C ALA A 207 -0.49 8.73 -19.10
N VAL A 208 0.68 8.28 -18.61
CA VAL A 208 1.85 9.14 -18.41
C VAL A 208 3.15 8.47 -18.84
N ILE A 209 4.05 9.25 -19.42
CA ILE A 209 5.42 8.80 -19.73
C ILE A 209 6.31 9.06 -18.52
N LEU A 210 6.95 8.02 -18.00
CA LEU A 210 7.72 8.12 -16.75
C LEU A 210 9.11 8.74 -16.92
N ASN A 211 9.73 8.45 -18.06
CA ASN A 211 11.12 8.77 -18.34
C ASN A 211 11.29 9.19 -19.81
N PRO A 212 10.67 10.30 -20.23
CA PRO A 212 10.67 10.74 -21.62
C PRO A 212 12.09 10.98 -22.12
N GLY A 213 12.41 10.44 -23.29
CA GLY A 213 13.74 10.59 -23.91
C GLY A 213 14.80 9.66 -23.33
N ALA A 214 14.42 8.64 -22.57
CA ALA A 214 15.37 7.69 -21.99
C ALA A 214 16.28 7.05 -23.06
N THR A 215 17.57 7.02 -22.76
CA THR A 215 18.62 6.42 -23.59
C THR A 215 19.43 5.39 -22.80
N ASN A 216 20.13 4.54 -23.53
CA ASN A 216 21.23 3.75 -22.96
C ASN A 216 22.50 4.62 -22.78
N ASP A 217 23.57 4.02 -22.26
CA ASP A 217 24.87 4.69 -22.06
C ASP A 217 25.56 5.11 -23.37
N SER A 218 25.15 4.55 -24.50
CA SER A 218 25.66 4.89 -25.84
C SER A 218 24.88 6.04 -26.50
N GLY A 219 23.78 6.51 -25.86
CA GLY A 219 22.92 7.57 -26.38
C GLY A 219 21.80 7.09 -27.31
N ASP A 220 21.62 5.78 -27.49
CA ASP A 220 20.49 5.24 -28.27
C ASP A 220 19.24 5.23 -27.41
N ARG A 221 18.07 5.52 -28.01
CA ARG A 221 16.79 5.49 -27.30
C ARG A 221 16.48 4.08 -26.78
N LEU A 222 15.98 4.01 -25.55
CA LEU A 222 15.48 2.76 -25.00
C LEU A 222 14.19 2.33 -25.74
N PRO A 223 13.94 1.01 -25.84
CA PRO A 223 12.68 0.51 -26.38
C PRO A 223 11.50 0.99 -25.54
N ARG A 224 10.36 1.22 -26.19
CA ARG A 224 9.15 1.74 -25.57
C ARG A 224 8.28 0.61 -25.02
N LEU A 225 7.88 0.73 -23.76
CA LEU A 225 7.05 -0.24 -23.06
C LEU A 225 5.77 0.41 -22.57
N ILE A 226 4.61 -0.19 -22.90
CA ILE A 226 3.37 0.12 -22.20
C ILE A 226 3.31 -0.73 -20.92
N ALA A 227 3.20 -0.08 -19.77
CA ALA A 227 2.92 -0.72 -18.48
C ALA A 227 1.45 -0.46 -18.12
N ILE A 228 0.63 -1.50 -18.22
CA ILE A 228 -0.80 -1.48 -17.86
C ILE A 228 -0.92 -1.60 -16.35
N ASP A 229 -1.59 -0.61 -15.75
CA ASP A 229 -1.71 -0.47 -14.31
C ASP A 229 -2.87 -1.26 -13.74
N CYS A 230 -2.61 -2.48 -13.31
CA CYS A 230 -3.57 -3.28 -12.56
C CYS A 230 -3.44 -3.10 -11.04
N GLY A 231 -2.71 -2.07 -10.56
CA GLY A 231 -2.26 -1.95 -9.17
C GLY A 231 -0.74 -2.06 -9.06
N VAL A 232 -0.01 -1.37 -9.93
CA VAL A 232 1.43 -1.56 -10.07
C VAL A 232 2.18 -1.07 -8.83
N LYS A 233 3.15 -1.88 -8.43
CA LYS A 233 4.14 -1.51 -7.43
C LYS A 233 5.20 -0.58 -8.01
N TYR A 234 5.52 0.49 -7.31
CA TYR A 234 6.51 1.50 -7.71
C TYR A 234 7.87 0.88 -8.05
N ASN A 235 8.31 -0.17 -7.35
CA ASN A 235 9.59 -0.78 -7.67
C ASN A 235 9.61 -1.47 -9.05
N ILE A 236 8.47 -1.96 -9.55
CA ILE A 236 8.36 -2.48 -10.92
C ILE A 236 8.67 -1.35 -11.91
N LEU A 237 8.03 -0.19 -11.74
CA LEU A 237 8.25 0.97 -12.59
C LEU A 237 9.70 1.49 -12.51
N ARG A 238 10.31 1.53 -11.31
CA ARG A 238 11.74 1.87 -11.14
C ARG A 238 12.65 0.95 -11.95
N GLU A 239 12.39 -0.36 -11.93
CA GLU A 239 13.19 -1.33 -12.68
C GLU A 239 12.93 -1.27 -14.20
N LEU A 240 11.69 -1.03 -14.63
CA LEU A 240 11.36 -0.88 -16.04
C LEU A 240 11.98 0.38 -16.64
N CYS A 241 11.94 1.52 -15.94
CA CYS A 241 12.53 2.79 -16.40
C CYS A 241 14.04 2.73 -16.64
N ARG A 242 14.76 1.78 -16.03
CA ARG A 242 16.19 1.56 -16.30
C ARG A 242 16.47 0.85 -17.63
N ARG A 243 15.45 0.27 -18.26
CA ARG A 243 15.58 -0.64 -19.42
C ARG A 243 14.68 -0.24 -20.59
N PHE A 244 13.65 0.56 -20.34
CA PHE A 244 12.63 0.98 -21.31
C PHE A 244 12.27 2.46 -21.14
N GLU A 245 11.76 3.09 -22.20
CA GLU A 245 10.92 4.30 -22.07
C GLU A 245 9.51 3.84 -21.72
N VAL A 246 9.09 4.06 -20.48
CA VAL A 246 7.87 3.49 -19.91
C VAL A 246 6.71 4.46 -20.04
N ILE A 247 5.61 3.97 -20.58
CA ILE A 247 4.32 4.65 -20.60
C ILE A 247 3.40 3.88 -19.66
N TRP A 248 3.07 4.49 -18.54
CA TRP A 248 2.22 3.94 -17.50
C TRP A 248 0.77 4.31 -17.80
N VAL A 249 -0.11 3.33 -18.00
CA VAL A 249 -1.47 3.55 -18.52
C VAL A 249 -2.55 2.89 -17.64
N PRO A 250 -3.78 3.43 -17.60
CA PRO A 250 -4.93 2.82 -16.94
C PRO A 250 -5.22 1.38 -17.40
N ALA A 251 -5.79 0.56 -16.54
CA ALA A 251 -6.16 -0.83 -16.83
C ALA A 251 -7.18 -0.97 -17.97
N ASP A 252 -8.08 -0.01 -18.11
CA ASP A 252 -9.17 0.02 -19.09
C ASP A 252 -8.75 0.62 -20.45
N SER A 253 -7.45 0.93 -20.62
CA SER A 253 -6.92 1.53 -21.84
C SER A 253 -7.13 0.65 -23.08
N SER A 254 -7.66 1.24 -24.16
CA SER A 254 -7.85 0.53 -25.44
C SER A 254 -6.52 0.17 -26.10
N PHE A 255 -6.32 -1.12 -26.37
CA PHE A 255 -5.14 -1.63 -27.08
C PHE A 255 -4.90 -0.93 -28.42
N GLU A 256 -5.95 -0.69 -29.20
CA GLU A 256 -5.85 -0.08 -30.53
C GLU A 256 -5.34 1.37 -30.44
N ILE A 257 -5.84 2.14 -29.48
CA ILE A 257 -5.41 3.52 -29.20
C ILE A 257 -3.94 3.52 -28.77
N LEU A 258 -3.57 2.64 -27.83
CA LEU A 258 -2.20 2.54 -27.33
C LEU A 258 -1.18 2.22 -28.43
N VAL A 259 -1.52 1.27 -29.33
CA VAL A 259 -0.64 0.94 -30.47
C VAL A 259 -0.53 2.12 -31.43
N GLN A 260 -1.63 2.78 -31.74
CA GLN A 260 -1.68 3.90 -32.68
C GLN A 260 -0.88 5.11 -32.18
N ASP A 261 -1.10 5.50 -30.92
CA ASP A 261 -0.57 6.75 -30.36
C ASP A 261 0.87 6.60 -29.89
N HIS A 262 1.27 5.40 -29.44
CA HIS A 262 2.56 5.20 -28.80
C HIS A 262 3.53 4.32 -29.58
N GLN A 263 3.09 3.50 -30.53
CA GLN A 263 3.96 2.58 -31.28
C GLN A 263 4.92 1.79 -30.37
N PRO A 264 4.42 1.06 -29.37
CA PRO A 264 5.27 0.40 -28.38
C PRO A 264 5.98 -0.83 -28.94
N ASP A 265 7.16 -1.13 -28.38
CA ASP A 265 7.92 -2.35 -28.69
C ASP A 265 7.42 -3.55 -27.86
N ALA A 266 6.82 -3.29 -26.69
CA ALA A 266 6.30 -4.32 -25.80
C ALA A 266 5.15 -3.81 -24.90
N PHE A 267 4.42 -4.75 -24.32
CA PHE A 267 3.42 -4.53 -23.28
C PHE A 267 3.77 -5.32 -22.03
N PHE A 268 3.44 -4.78 -20.87
CA PHE A 268 3.58 -5.40 -19.56
C PHE A 268 2.31 -5.16 -18.75
N CYS A 269 1.75 -6.22 -18.16
CA CYS A 269 0.64 -6.11 -17.20
C CYS A 269 1.22 -6.25 -15.78
N SER A 270 0.90 -5.32 -14.89
CA SER A 270 1.42 -5.32 -13.52
C SER A 270 0.77 -6.37 -12.61
N ASN A 271 1.23 -6.40 -11.36
CA ASN A 271 0.48 -6.99 -10.26
C ASN A 271 -0.82 -6.20 -10.01
N GLY A 272 -1.69 -6.82 -9.20
CA GLY A 272 -2.99 -6.36 -8.76
C GLY A 272 -3.62 -7.45 -7.91
#